data_AF-A0AAV1KMS0-F1
#
_entry.id   AF-A0AAV1KMS0-F1
#
_cell.length_a   1.000
_cell.length_b   1.000
_cell.length_c   1.000
_cell.angle_alpha   90.00
_cell.angle_beta   90.00
_cell.angle_gamma   90.00
#
_symmetry.space_group_name_H-M   'P 1'
#
loop_
_entity.id
_entity.type
_entity.pdbx_description
1 polymer ?
#
loop_
_entity_poly.entity_id
_entity_poly.type
_entity_poly.pdbx_seq_one_letter_code
_entity_poly.pdbx_strand_id
1 'polypeptide(L)'
;MANFKKLKPTYAQAAAAASGVASTTGGPAARTALPTTKPAIIITPAQEVKRRQEAVELFKMCISYRNSTYAPVRVQPVSNNKFRVEFENMNQRNDTLTRLENSKEVSAEPVRMLKRMVILKGISKDVPSEDLVKLIATQNPELTHLIDSESSDSESSDSESFRLRFKRVNRNSNLYNAVFQAEAKVYRKILDLGRVCVDHQRVTVNSFSPFYI
;
A
#
# COMPACT_ATOMS: atom_id res chain seq x y z
N MET A 1 61.09 32.92 26.97
CA MET A 1 61.27 32.58 25.53
C MET A 1 59.95 32.05 25.00
N ALA A 2 59.47 32.62 23.89
CA ALA A 2 58.10 32.58 23.36
C ALA A 2 57.72 31.22 22.74
N ASN A 3 56.55 30.64 23.03
CA ASN A 3 55.21 30.86 22.46
C ASN A 3 55.04 30.38 20.99
N PHE A 4 54.65 29.11 20.79
CA PHE A 4 54.15 28.61 19.50
C PHE A 4 52.62 28.50 19.53
N LYS A 5 51.95 29.56 19.05
CA LYS A 5 50.53 29.51 18.67
C LYS A 5 50.39 28.77 17.34
N LYS A 6 49.60 27.69 17.32
CA LYS A 6 49.13 27.05 16.08
C LYS A 6 48.10 27.95 15.40
N LEU A 7 48.50 28.56 14.29
CA LEU A 7 47.64 29.31 13.37
C LEU A 7 46.84 28.33 12.50
N LYS A 8 45.51 28.52 12.44
CA LYS A 8 44.59 27.78 11.56
C LYS A 8 44.74 28.31 10.11
N PRO A 9 44.79 27.46 9.09
CA PRO A 9 44.59 27.91 7.72
C PRO A 9 43.10 28.14 7.43
N THR A 10 42.87 29.23 6.72
CA THR A 10 41.64 29.96 6.46
C THR A 10 40.82 29.35 5.33
N TYR A 11 39.50 29.42 5.46
CA TYR A 11 38.52 29.18 4.40
C TYR A 11 38.65 30.24 3.29
N ALA A 12 39.47 30.00 2.28
CA ALA A 12 39.39 30.67 0.96
C ALA A 12 40.51 30.15 0.06
N GLN A 13 40.29 29.01 -0.61
CA GLN A 13 40.91 28.62 -1.90
C GLN A 13 40.70 27.12 -2.12
N ALA A 14 39.53 26.75 -2.64
CA ALA A 14 39.31 25.50 -3.37
C ALA A 14 38.11 25.71 -4.29
N ALA A 15 38.15 26.78 -5.08
CA ALA A 15 37.34 26.92 -6.29
C ALA A 15 38.27 26.62 -7.47
N ALA A 16 37.76 25.82 -8.43
CA ALA A 16 38.39 25.39 -9.67
C ALA A 16 39.31 24.16 -9.62
N ALA A 17 38.68 22.98 -9.50
CA ALA A 17 39.10 21.80 -10.25
C ALA A 17 37.83 21.02 -10.64
N ALA A 18 37.13 21.53 -11.65
CA ALA A 18 36.07 20.81 -12.34
C ALA A 18 36.71 19.93 -13.42
N SER A 19 36.40 18.63 -13.43
CA SER A 19 36.01 17.85 -14.61
C SER A 19 36.01 16.36 -14.27
N GLY A 20 34.84 15.72 -14.36
CA GLY A 20 34.75 14.25 -14.38
C GLY A 20 33.80 13.62 -13.37
N VAL A 21 32.57 14.11 -13.23
CA VAL A 21 31.47 13.27 -12.71
C VAL A 21 30.34 13.31 -13.71
N ALA A 22 30.18 12.19 -14.42
CA ALA A 22 29.06 11.96 -15.32
C ALA A 22 27.75 12.16 -14.53
N SER A 23 27.06 13.25 -14.85
CA SER A 23 25.71 13.52 -14.39
C SER A 23 24.79 12.52 -15.06
N THR A 24 24.51 11.40 -14.40
CA THR A 24 23.33 10.59 -14.74
C THR A 24 22.12 11.44 -14.40
N THR A 25 21.56 12.08 -15.41
CA THR A 25 20.23 12.67 -15.40
C THR A 25 19.25 11.65 -14.85
N GLY A 26 18.87 11.81 -13.59
CA GLY A 26 17.76 11.08 -12.98
C GLY A 26 16.50 11.44 -13.74
N GLY A 27 16.08 10.55 -14.65
CA GLY A 27 14.77 10.61 -15.28
C GLY A 27 13.66 10.62 -14.22
N PRO A 28 12.45 11.06 -14.58
CA PRO A 28 11.34 11.12 -13.65
C PRO A 28 11.16 9.76 -12.98
N ALA A 29 11.11 9.77 -11.65
CA ALA A 29 10.89 8.58 -10.83
C ALA A 29 9.79 7.74 -11.51
N ALA A 30 10.14 6.50 -11.86
CA ALA A 30 9.20 5.56 -12.46
C ALA A 30 7.91 5.63 -11.66
N ARG A 31 6.81 6.02 -12.33
CA ARG A 31 5.47 5.97 -11.74
C ARG A 31 5.30 4.56 -11.22
N THR A 32 5.46 4.37 -9.91
CA THR A 32 5.25 3.09 -9.25
C THR A 32 3.83 2.70 -9.62
N ALA A 33 3.69 1.72 -10.53
CA ALA A 33 2.39 1.24 -10.96
C ALA A 33 1.63 0.86 -9.68
N LEU A 34 0.48 1.51 -9.48
CA LEU A 34 -0.33 1.29 -8.30
C LEU A 34 -0.60 -0.22 -8.19
N PRO A 35 -0.47 -0.83 -7.00
CA PRO A 35 -0.98 -2.17 -6.80
C PRO A 35 -2.50 -2.10 -6.95
N THR A 36 -3.01 -2.34 -8.16
CA THR A 36 -4.41 -2.64 -8.38
C THR A 36 -4.59 -4.08 -7.91
N THR A 37 -5.22 -4.23 -6.76
CA THR A 37 -5.68 -5.53 -6.29
C THR A 37 -6.76 -5.99 -7.25
N LYS A 38 -6.42 -6.90 -8.16
CA LYS A 38 -7.42 -7.54 -9.03
C LYS A 38 -8.38 -8.37 -8.16
N PRO A 39 -9.66 -8.50 -8.56
CA PRO A 39 -10.59 -9.41 -7.90
C PRO A 39 -9.98 -10.80 -7.82
N ALA A 40 -9.96 -11.40 -6.63
CA ALA A 40 -9.29 -12.68 -6.42
C ALA A 40 -10.03 -13.58 -5.43
N ILE A 41 -9.76 -14.87 -5.51
CA ILE A 41 -10.22 -15.90 -4.58
C ILE A 41 -9.02 -16.66 -4.03
N ILE A 42 -9.13 -17.11 -2.78
CA ILE A 42 -8.24 -18.12 -2.21
C ILE A 42 -8.95 -19.46 -2.28
N ILE A 43 -8.25 -20.45 -2.80
CA ILE A 43 -8.73 -21.82 -2.87
C ILE A 43 -7.87 -22.65 -1.94
N THR A 44 -8.54 -23.39 -1.06
CA THR A 44 -7.93 -24.27 -0.07
C THR A 44 -8.47 -25.67 -0.29
N PRO A 45 -7.61 -26.70 -0.33
CA PRO A 45 -8.08 -28.09 -0.32
C PRO A 45 -8.94 -28.36 0.92
N ALA A 46 -10.05 -29.07 0.77
CA ALA A 46 -10.93 -29.39 1.88
C ALA A 46 -10.29 -30.39 2.88
N GLN A 47 -9.36 -31.21 2.39
CA GLN A 47 -8.57 -32.14 3.18
C GLN A 47 -7.12 -31.67 3.28
N GLU A 48 -6.44 -32.02 4.38
CA GLU A 48 -5.04 -31.68 4.56
C GLU A 48 -4.16 -32.46 3.58
N VAL A 49 -3.62 -31.75 2.59
CA VAL A 49 -2.73 -32.33 1.58
C VAL A 49 -1.29 -32.24 2.06
N LYS A 50 -0.59 -33.36 2.10
CA LYS A 50 0.81 -33.43 2.57
C LYS A 50 1.81 -32.95 1.52
N ARG A 51 1.51 -33.16 0.23
CA ARG A 51 2.41 -32.78 -0.87
C ARG A 51 1.81 -31.68 -1.72
N ARG A 52 2.64 -30.70 -2.08
CA ARG A 52 2.24 -29.58 -2.94
C ARG A 52 1.76 -30.02 -4.32
N GLN A 53 2.31 -31.09 -4.88
CA GLN A 53 1.94 -31.62 -6.20
C GLN A 53 0.49 -32.12 -6.22
N GLU A 54 0.08 -32.87 -5.19
CA GLU A 54 -1.30 -33.35 -5.01
C GLU A 54 -2.28 -32.16 -4.95
N ALA A 55 -1.90 -31.08 -4.26
CA ALA A 55 -2.72 -29.87 -4.19
C ALA A 55 -2.86 -29.17 -5.56
N VAL A 56 -1.80 -29.17 -6.38
CA VAL A 56 -1.86 -28.64 -7.76
C VAL A 56 -2.77 -29.48 -8.65
N GLU A 57 -2.73 -30.80 -8.50
CA GLU A 57 -3.57 -31.72 -9.28
C GLU A 57 -5.04 -31.57 -8.91
N LEU A 58 -5.38 -31.56 -7.62
CA LEU A 58 -6.73 -31.26 -7.12
C LEU A 58 -7.24 -29.92 -7.66
N PHE A 59 -6.40 -28.88 -7.58
CA PHE A 59 -6.72 -27.57 -8.13
C PHE A 59 -7.06 -27.63 -9.63
N LYS A 60 -6.24 -28.33 -10.43
CA LYS A 60 -6.46 -28.47 -11.87
C LYS A 60 -7.73 -29.26 -12.20
N MET A 61 -8.11 -30.22 -11.36
CA MET A 61 -9.33 -30.99 -11.54
C MET A 61 -10.58 -30.18 -11.21
N CYS A 62 -10.59 -29.46 -10.08
CA CYS A 62 -11.76 -28.71 -9.64
C CYS A 62 -11.98 -27.41 -10.43
N ILE A 63 -10.91 -26.81 -10.96
CA ILE A 63 -10.95 -25.47 -11.56
C ILE A 63 -10.61 -25.60 -13.04
N SER A 64 -11.58 -26.12 -13.79
CA SER A 64 -11.52 -26.14 -15.25
C SER A 64 -12.25 -24.91 -15.80
N TYR A 65 -11.53 -24.16 -16.65
CA TYR A 65 -12.09 -23.04 -17.42
C TYR A 65 -12.41 -23.42 -18.87
N ARG A 66 -12.31 -24.71 -19.24
CA ARG A 66 -12.52 -25.16 -20.62
C ARG A 66 -13.89 -24.79 -21.19
N ASN A 67 -14.91 -24.75 -20.32
CA ASN A 67 -16.29 -24.41 -20.69
C ASN A 67 -16.67 -22.97 -20.32
N SER A 68 -15.69 -22.13 -19.95
CA SER A 68 -15.91 -20.75 -19.56
C SER A 68 -15.50 -19.79 -20.67
N THR A 69 -16.15 -18.64 -20.75
CA THR A 69 -15.81 -17.57 -21.69
C THR A 69 -14.57 -16.77 -21.26
N TYR A 70 -14.00 -17.09 -20.09
CA TYR A 70 -12.85 -16.39 -19.53
C TYR A 70 -11.85 -17.35 -18.89
N ALA A 71 -10.62 -16.88 -18.79
CA ALA A 71 -9.54 -17.52 -18.05
C ALA A 71 -9.11 -16.61 -16.89
N PRO A 72 -8.59 -17.17 -15.79
CA PRO A 72 -8.01 -16.37 -14.72
C PRO A 72 -6.78 -15.63 -15.25
N VAL A 73 -6.62 -14.39 -14.82
CA VAL A 73 -5.46 -13.54 -15.15
C VAL A 73 -4.18 -14.16 -14.61
N ARG A 74 -4.25 -14.68 -13.38
CA ARG A 74 -3.08 -15.21 -12.68
C ARG A 74 -3.51 -16.26 -11.68
N VAL A 75 -2.77 -17.36 -11.62
CA VAL A 75 -2.87 -18.36 -10.55
C VAL A 75 -1.52 -18.39 -9.84
N GLN A 76 -1.52 -18.09 -8.55
CA GLN A 76 -0.31 -18.05 -7.73
C GLN A 76 -0.46 -18.97 -6.52
N PRO A 77 0.50 -19.87 -6.28
CA PRO A 77 0.55 -20.63 -5.03
C PRO A 77 0.82 -19.68 -3.86
N VAL A 78 0.10 -19.87 -2.77
CA VAL A 78 0.23 -19.19 -1.48
C VAL A 78 0.73 -20.21 -0.44
N SER A 79 0.95 -19.78 0.80
CA SER A 79 1.30 -20.67 1.91
C SER A 79 0.23 -21.74 2.17
N ASN A 80 0.66 -22.88 2.73
CA ASN A 80 -0.20 -23.97 3.20
C ASN A 80 -1.05 -24.61 2.10
N ASN A 81 -0.45 -24.87 0.93
CA ASN A 81 -1.12 -25.51 -0.21
C ASN A 81 -2.36 -24.76 -0.71
N LYS A 82 -2.44 -23.46 -0.44
CA LYS A 82 -3.50 -22.58 -0.94
C LYS A 82 -3.11 -21.98 -2.28
N PHE A 83 -4.10 -21.65 -3.08
CA PHE A 83 -3.90 -20.96 -4.35
C PHE A 83 -4.70 -19.67 -4.38
N ARG A 84 -4.05 -18.61 -4.84
CA ARG A 84 -4.70 -17.34 -5.17
C ARG A 84 -4.97 -17.32 -6.66
N VAL A 85 -6.23 -17.11 -7.02
CA VAL A 85 -6.66 -16.97 -8.41
C VAL A 85 -7.18 -15.56 -8.62
N GLU A 86 -6.58 -14.84 -9.55
CA GLU A 86 -6.92 -13.46 -9.89
C GLU A 86 -7.72 -13.42 -11.18
N PHE A 87 -8.74 -12.56 -11.21
CA PHE A 87 -9.66 -12.37 -12.32
C PHE A 87 -9.56 -10.94 -12.84
N GLU A 88 -10.09 -10.73 -14.05
CA GLU A 88 -10.15 -9.39 -14.61
C GLU A 88 -11.28 -8.57 -13.97
N ASN A 89 -12.41 -9.22 -13.72
CA ASN A 89 -13.64 -8.57 -13.25
C ASN A 89 -14.26 -9.28 -12.03
N MET A 90 -15.03 -8.54 -11.23
CA MET A 90 -15.75 -9.09 -10.06
C MET A 90 -16.79 -10.15 -10.46
N ASN A 91 -17.39 -10.04 -11.64
CA ASN A 91 -18.37 -11.03 -12.14
C ASN A 91 -17.71 -12.39 -12.38
N GLN A 92 -16.52 -12.42 -12.97
CA GLN A 92 -15.74 -13.66 -13.18
C GLN A 92 -15.36 -14.30 -11.84
N ARG A 93 -14.98 -13.48 -10.85
CA ARG A 93 -14.69 -13.94 -9.49
C ARG A 93 -15.91 -14.60 -8.86
N ASN A 94 -17.07 -13.94 -8.90
CA ASN A 94 -18.31 -14.41 -8.28
C ASN A 94 -18.82 -15.69 -8.96
N ASP A 95 -18.81 -15.73 -10.29
CA ASP A 95 -19.17 -16.94 -11.03
C ASP A 95 -18.28 -18.12 -10.66
N THR A 96 -16.96 -17.91 -10.53
CA THR A 96 -16.04 -18.96 -10.08
C THR A 96 -16.31 -19.39 -8.63
N LEU A 97 -16.67 -18.46 -7.73
CA LEU A 97 -17.05 -18.80 -6.35
C LEU A 97 -18.30 -19.69 -6.33
N THR A 98 -19.36 -19.31 -7.03
CA THR A 98 -20.60 -20.09 -7.10
C THR A 98 -20.37 -21.48 -7.70
N ARG A 99 -19.46 -21.61 -8.68
CA ARG A 99 -19.07 -22.91 -9.23
C ARG A 99 -18.34 -23.80 -8.21
N LEU A 100 -17.54 -23.20 -7.33
CA LEU A 100 -16.74 -23.91 -6.34
C LEU A 100 -17.46 -24.12 -4.99
N GLU A 101 -18.53 -23.38 -4.70
CA GLU A 101 -19.35 -23.55 -3.48
C GLU A 101 -19.90 -24.98 -3.33
N ASN A 102 -20.19 -25.65 -4.45
CA ASN A 102 -20.72 -27.01 -4.46
C ASN A 102 -19.64 -28.11 -4.49
N SER A 103 -18.34 -27.73 -4.55
CA SER A 103 -17.26 -28.72 -4.57
C SER A 103 -17.02 -29.29 -3.18
N LYS A 104 -16.86 -30.62 -3.10
CA LYS A 104 -16.49 -31.32 -1.85
C LYS A 104 -14.97 -31.38 -1.65
N GLU A 105 -14.19 -31.14 -2.70
CA GLU A 105 -12.74 -31.33 -2.70
C GLU A 105 -11.97 -30.04 -2.34
N VAL A 106 -12.56 -28.87 -2.64
CA VAL A 106 -11.95 -27.57 -2.42
C VAL A 106 -12.94 -26.59 -1.83
N SER A 107 -12.45 -25.75 -0.93
CA SER A 107 -13.14 -24.57 -0.42
C SER A 107 -12.58 -23.33 -1.10
N ALA A 108 -13.45 -22.42 -1.51
CA ALA A 108 -13.07 -21.15 -2.14
C ALA A 108 -13.62 -19.98 -1.33
N GLU A 109 -12.76 -19.01 -1.03
CA GLU A 109 -13.12 -17.80 -0.31
C GLU A 109 -12.72 -16.55 -1.11
N PRO A 110 -13.54 -15.49 -1.10
CA PRO A 110 -13.14 -14.22 -1.71
C PRO A 110 -11.93 -13.63 -0.97
N VAL A 111 -10.89 -13.25 -1.72
CA VAL A 111 -9.78 -12.48 -1.17
C VAL A 111 -10.33 -11.13 -0.74
N ARG A 112 -10.15 -10.78 0.53
CA ARG A 112 -10.42 -9.43 1.02
C ARG A 112 -9.54 -8.46 0.24
N MET A 113 -10.17 -7.59 -0.56
CA MET A 113 -9.44 -6.52 -1.24
C MET A 113 -8.81 -5.62 -0.18
N LEU A 114 -7.49 -5.64 -0.12
CA LEU A 114 -6.78 -4.79 0.83
C LEU A 114 -6.98 -3.35 0.40
N LYS A 115 -7.60 -2.58 1.29
CA LYS A 115 -7.79 -1.15 1.09
C LYS A 115 -6.41 -0.49 1.09
N ARG A 116 -6.21 0.49 0.20
CA ARG A 116 -4.91 1.14 0.01
C ARG A 116 -4.53 1.88 1.29
N MET A 117 -3.26 1.79 1.68
CA MET A 117 -2.78 2.40 2.92
C MET A 117 -1.60 3.32 2.67
N VAL A 118 -1.57 4.44 3.38
CA VAL A 118 -0.45 5.40 3.40
C VAL A 118 0.07 5.56 4.81
N ILE A 119 1.37 5.82 4.93
CA ILE A 119 2.00 6.10 6.21
C ILE A 119 2.52 7.53 6.23
N LEU A 120 2.05 8.29 7.22
CA LEU A 120 2.57 9.61 7.56
C LEU A 120 3.65 9.43 8.62
N LYS A 121 4.86 9.91 8.34
CA LYS A 121 6.03 9.68 9.18
C LYS A 121 6.48 10.94 9.91
N GLY A 122 6.62 10.83 11.23
CA GLY A 122 7.19 11.89 12.07
C GLY A 122 6.18 12.94 12.53
N ILE A 123 4.99 12.51 12.93
CA ILE A 123 3.97 13.38 13.53
C ILE A 123 4.33 13.62 15.00
N SER A 124 4.24 14.87 15.50
CA SER A 124 4.42 15.14 16.93
C SER A 124 3.34 14.47 17.78
N LYS A 125 3.73 13.93 18.93
CA LYS A 125 2.81 13.40 19.95
C LYS A 125 1.89 14.46 20.55
N ASP A 126 2.22 15.74 20.41
CA ASP A 126 1.35 16.85 20.82
C ASP A 126 0.06 16.90 19.99
N VAL A 127 0.10 16.34 18.77
CA VAL A 127 -1.07 16.22 17.90
C VAL A 127 -1.81 14.91 18.20
N PRO A 128 -3.03 14.95 18.76
CA PRO A 128 -3.81 13.75 19.06
C PRO A 128 -4.19 13.01 17.76
N SER A 129 -4.22 11.67 17.84
CA SER A 129 -4.52 10.83 16.67
C SER A 129 -5.93 11.02 16.14
N GLU A 130 -6.84 11.37 17.05
CA GLU A 130 -8.28 11.49 16.83
C GLU A 130 -8.59 12.69 15.92
N ASP A 131 -7.75 13.73 15.98
CA ASP A 131 -7.93 14.95 15.21
C ASP A 131 -7.17 14.95 13.88
N LEU A 132 -6.29 13.97 13.64
CA LEU A 132 -5.45 13.96 12.43
C LEU A 132 -6.24 14.02 11.14
N VAL A 133 -7.35 13.29 11.04
CA VAL A 133 -8.18 13.27 9.82
C VAL A 133 -8.73 14.67 9.56
N LYS A 134 -9.26 15.32 10.60
CA LYS A 134 -9.80 16.69 10.51
C LYS A 134 -8.70 17.69 10.16
N LEU A 135 -7.56 17.64 10.86
CA LEU A 135 -6.42 18.53 10.61
C LEU A 135 -5.90 18.39 9.17
N ILE A 136 -5.75 17.16 8.67
CA ILE A 136 -5.31 16.91 7.30
C ILE A 136 -6.34 17.46 6.32
N ALA A 137 -7.64 17.22 6.53
CA ALA A 137 -8.70 17.72 5.67
C ALA A 137 -8.77 19.26 5.68
N THR A 138 -8.60 19.92 6.82
CA THR A 138 -8.66 21.40 6.90
C THR A 138 -7.43 22.08 6.31
N GLN A 139 -6.24 21.53 6.53
CA GLN A 139 -4.98 22.18 6.17
C GLN A 139 -4.50 21.85 4.74
N ASN A 140 -5.08 20.83 4.11
CA ASN A 140 -4.70 20.40 2.77
C ASN A 140 -5.95 20.49 1.86
N PRO A 141 -6.29 21.68 1.33
CA PRO A 141 -7.50 21.90 0.53
C PRO A 141 -7.61 20.98 -0.68
N GLU A 142 -6.46 20.53 -1.21
CA GLU A 142 -6.39 19.58 -2.31
C GLU A 142 -6.94 18.18 -1.98
N LEU A 143 -7.05 17.84 -0.70
CA LEU A 143 -7.57 16.57 -0.21
C LEU A 143 -9.01 16.69 0.30
N THR A 144 -9.42 17.87 0.78
CA THR A 144 -10.73 18.12 1.41
C THR A 144 -11.87 17.67 0.52
N HIS A 145 -11.89 18.13 -0.74
CA HIS A 145 -12.96 17.78 -1.68
C HIS A 145 -13.03 16.28 -1.96
N LEU A 146 -11.89 15.58 -1.98
CA LEU A 146 -11.85 14.13 -2.22
C LEU A 146 -12.27 13.32 -0.99
N ILE A 147 -12.02 13.86 0.21
CA ILE A 147 -12.42 13.23 1.46
C ILE A 147 -13.94 13.38 1.64
N ASP A 148 -14.49 14.56 1.38
CA ASP A 148 -15.89 14.88 1.62
C ASP A 148 -16.83 14.30 0.55
N SER A 149 -16.42 14.30 -0.73
CA SER A 149 -17.28 13.91 -1.87
C SER A 149 -17.79 12.47 -1.86
N GLU A 150 -17.19 11.59 -1.06
CA GLU A 150 -17.52 10.15 -1.07
C GLU A 150 -18.14 9.66 0.25
N SER A 151 -18.35 10.58 1.21
CA SER A 151 -19.05 10.28 2.47
C SER A 151 -20.57 10.21 2.32
N SER A 152 -21.12 10.63 1.18
CA SER A 152 -22.56 10.81 0.96
C SER A 152 -23.28 9.62 0.30
N ASP A 153 -22.57 8.65 -0.29
CA ASP A 153 -23.19 7.64 -1.18
C ASP A 153 -23.15 6.20 -0.63
N SER A 154 -22.91 5.97 0.66
CA SER A 154 -22.84 4.60 1.19
C SER A 154 -23.34 4.48 2.64
N GLU A 155 -24.55 3.95 2.82
CA GLU A 155 -25.15 3.52 4.10
C GLU A 155 -24.44 2.30 4.73
N SER A 156 -23.11 2.26 4.69
CA SER A 156 -22.33 1.31 5.49
C SER A 156 -21.27 2.10 6.26
N SER A 157 -21.35 2.03 7.60
CA SER A 157 -20.57 2.84 8.56
C SER A 157 -19.03 2.64 8.51
N ASP A 158 -18.51 1.92 7.51
CA ASP A 158 -17.09 1.58 7.34
C ASP A 158 -16.45 2.17 6.07
N SER A 159 -17.16 3.07 5.38
CA SER A 159 -16.78 3.65 4.08
C SER A 159 -16.17 5.04 4.16
N GLU A 160 -15.51 5.40 5.27
CA GLU A 160 -14.74 6.65 5.29
C GLU A 160 -13.64 6.60 4.21
N SER A 161 -13.67 7.58 3.31
CA SER A 161 -12.72 7.77 2.19
C SER A 161 -11.27 7.90 2.68
N PHE A 162 -11.09 8.40 3.90
CA PHE A 162 -9.80 8.53 4.57
C PHE A 162 -9.95 8.29 6.08
N ARG A 163 -9.36 7.20 6.59
CA ARG A 163 -9.51 6.78 7.99
C ARG A 163 -8.18 6.35 8.61
N LEU A 164 -7.93 6.79 9.85
CA LEU A 164 -6.79 6.30 10.63
C LEU A 164 -6.99 4.82 10.99
N ARG A 165 -5.99 3.97 10.70
CA ARG A 165 -6.03 2.54 11.01
C ARG A 165 -5.27 2.20 12.29
N PHE A 166 -4.01 2.61 12.38
CA PHE A 166 -3.18 2.36 13.56
C PHE A 166 -1.97 3.29 13.60
N LYS A 167 -1.35 3.37 14.79
CA LYS A 167 -0.10 4.10 15.05
C LYS A 167 1.08 3.13 15.04
N ARG A 168 2.25 3.60 14.59
CA ARG A 168 3.53 2.90 14.77
C ARG A 168 4.49 3.78 15.57
N VAL A 169 5.27 3.12 16.41
CA VAL A 169 6.35 3.75 17.18
C VAL A 169 7.39 4.32 16.21
N ASN A 170 7.85 5.54 16.49
CA ASN A 170 8.96 6.17 15.78
C ASN A 170 10.26 5.95 16.58
N ARG A 171 11.42 6.03 15.91
CA ARG A 171 12.72 6.02 16.58
C ARG A 171 12.88 7.20 17.55
N ASN A 172 12.30 8.34 17.22
CA ASN A 172 12.23 9.48 18.12
C ASN A 172 11.01 9.31 19.07
N SER A 173 11.25 9.37 20.38
CA SER A 173 10.22 9.21 21.41
C SER A 173 9.15 10.29 21.39
N ASN A 174 9.42 11.47 20.82
CA ASN A 174 8.47 12.59 20.77
C ASN A 174 7.60 12.56 19.51
N LEU A 175 7.87 11.62 18.59
CA LEU A 175 7.13 11.49 17.34
C LEU A 175 6.44 10.13 17.26
N TYR A 176 5.44 10.03 16.39
CA TYR A 176 4.84 8.77 15.97
C TYR A 176 4.62 8.74 14.45
N ASN A 177 4.34 7.55 13.93
CA ASN A 177 3.91 7.38 12.55
C ASN A 177 2.45 6.94 12.55
N ALA A 178 1.64 7.48 11.64
CA ALA A 178 0.24 7.14 11.52
C ALA A 178 -0.02 6.46 10.18
N VAL A 179 -0.72 5.33 10.21
CA VAL A 179 -1.12 4.60 9.01
C VAL A 179 -2.59 4.86 8.75
N PHE A 180 -2.88 5.40 7.58
CA PHE A 180 -4.22 5.69 7.12
C PHE A 180 -4.60 4.71 6.03
N GLN A 181 -5.87 4.36 6.02
CA GLN A 181 -6.51 3.76 4.88
C GLN A 181 -7.15 4.86 4.04
N ALA A 182 -6.94 4.78 2.73
CA ALA A 182 -7.44 5.76 1.78
C ALA A 182 -8.11 5.08 0.59
N GLU A 183 -9.13 5.74 0.07
CA GLU A 183 -9.78 5.44 -1.20
C GLU A 183 -8.82 5.75 -2.37
N ALA A 184 -9.14 5.25 -3.58
CA ALA A 184 -8.22 5.30 -4.72
C ALA A 184 -7.73 6.70 -5.04
N LYS A 185 -8.65 7.68 -5.03
CA LYS A 185 -8.39 9.05 -5.45
C LYS A 185 -7.58 9.78 -4.40
N VAL A 186 -8.00 9.69 -3.13
CA VAL A 186 -7.28 10.26 -1.98
C VAL A 186 -5.87 9.68 -1.89
N TYR A 187 -5.72 8.36 -2.04
CA TYR A 187 -4.43 7.67 -2.03
C TYR A 187 -3.45 8.19 -3.10
N ARG A 188 -3.93 8.40 -4.32
CA ARG A 188 -3.07 8.94 -5.41
C ARG A 188 -2.65 10.36 -5.08
N LYS A 189 -3.63 11.21 -4.76
CA LYS A 189 -3.39 12.62 -4.51
C LYS A 189 -2.45 12.84 -3.34
N ILE A 190 -2.61 12.10 -2.24
CA ILE A 190 -1.76 12.24 -1.05
C ILE A 190 -0.32 11.77 -1.31
N LEU A 191 -0.12 10.78 -2.18
CA LEU A 191 1.22 10.35 -2.59
C LEU A 191 1.87 11.32 -3.58
N ASP A 192 1.09 11.88 -4.50
CA ASP A 192 1.57 12.89 -5.45
C ASP A 192 2.05 14.15 -4.72
N LEU A 193 1.40 14.52 -3.61
CA LEU A 193 1.84 15.60 -2.73
C LEU A 193 3.18 15.29 -2.05
N GLY A 194 3.44 14.02 -1.69
CA GLY A 194 4.65 13.53 -1.01
C GLY A 194 4.84 14.02 0.43
N ARG A 195 4.27 15.18 0.79
CA ARG A 195 4.22 15.75 2.13
C ARG A 195 2.88 16.42 2.36
N VAL A 196 2.34 16.25 3.56
CA VAL A 196 1.08 16.87 3.99
C VAL A 196 1.30 17.76 5.20
N CYS A 197 0.53 18.83 5.29
CA CYS A 197 0.50 19.69 6.46
C CYS A 197 -0.33 19.01 7.56
N VAL A 198 0.23 18.95 8.76
CA VAL A 198 -0.42 18.46 9.97
C VAL A 198 -0.06 19.41 11.10
N ASP A 199 -1.05 20.14 11.59
CA ASP A 199 -0.88 21.22 12.56
C ASP A 199 0.15 22.26 12.07
N HIS A 200 1.28 22.44 12.75
CA HIS A 200 2.37 23.33 12.34
C HIS A 200 3.51 22.61 11.58
N GLN A 201 3.30 21.36 11.17
CA GLN A 201 4.35 20.49 10.62
C GLN A 201 4.06 20.04 9.20
N ARG A 202 5.11 19.88 8.39
CA ARG A 202 5.04 19.21 7.08
C ARG A 202 5.57 17.79 7.21
N VAL A 203 4.65 16.83 7.21
CA VAL A 203 4.91 15.42 7.48
C VAL A 203 5.07 14.66 6.17
N THR A 204 6.06 13.76 6.11
CA THR A 204 6.33 12.97 4.88
C THR A 204 5.31 11.84 4.73
N VAL A 205 4.80 11.66 3.51
CA VAL A 205 3.85 10.61 3.15
C VAL A 205 4.56 9.56 2.31
N ASN A 206 4.45 8.30 2.71
CA ASN A 206 4.91 7.18 1.91
C ASN A 206 3.77 6.19 1.65
N SER A 207 3.88 5.46 0.54
CA SER A 207 3.04 4.28 0.31
C SER A 207 3.29 3.26 1.41
N PHE A 208 2.21 2.72 1.97
CA PHE A 208 2.24 1.62 2.91
C PHE A 208 1.59 0.42 2.24
N SER A 209 2.39 -0.43 1.59
CA SER A 209 1.89 -1.73 1.16
C SER A 209 1.84 -2.66 2.38
N PRO A 210 0.67 -3.19 2.76
CA PRO A 210 0.61 -4.15 3.85
C PRO A 210 1.34 -5.47 3.52
N PHE A 211 1.70 -5.75 2.25
CA PHE A 211 2.44 -6.96 1.87
C PHE A 211 3.36 -6.72 0.65
N TYR A 212 4.67 -6.78 0.88
CA TYR A 212 5.58 -7.51 0.00
C TYR A 212 5.61 -8.94 0.56
N ILE A 213 4.68 -9.79 0.13
CA ILE A 213 4.77 -11.25 0.26
C ILE A 213 4.31 -11.84 -1.07
#